data_AF-A0A821ZPE5-F1
#
_entry.id   AF-A0A821ZPE5-F1
#
_cell.length_a   1.000
_cell.length_b   1.000
_cell.length_c   1.000
_cell.angle_alpha   90.00
_cell.angle_beta   90.00
_cell.angle_gamma   90.00
#
_symmetry.space_group_name_H-M   'P 1'
#
loop_
_entity.id
_entity.type
_entity.pdbx_description
1 polymer ?
#
loop_
_entity_poly.entity_id
_entity_poly.type
_entity_poly.pdbx_seq_one_letter_code
_entity_poly.pdbx_strand_id
1 'polypeptide(L)'
;MTDLDNTQILSADESLLQNSSTIELEASLKIISGTDSNTYQIGKETIIGRGNPSDLIISAPSLSKQHAKVTLNNGQYFITDLG
;
A
#
# COMPACT_ATOMS: atom_id res chain seq x y z
N MET A 1 -15.99 -41.90 -36.49
CA MET A 1 -14.69 -41.21 -36.45
C MET A 1 -15.04 -39.75 -36.22
N THR A 2 -14.97 -39.28 -34.98
CA THR A 2 -15.35 -37.91 -34.60
C THR A 2 -14.21 -36.99 -35.01
N ASP A 3 -14.43 -36.15 -36.02
CA ASP A 3 -13.58 -34.99 -36.25
C ASP A 3 -13.81 -34.03 -35.09
N LEU A 4 -12.81 -33.97 -34.22
CA LEU A 4 -12.76 -33.09 -33.07
C LEU A 4 -12.42 -31.70 -33.61
N ASP A 5 -13.43 -30.86 -33.81
CA ASP A 5 -13.27 -29.41 -33.90
C ASP A 5 -12.69 -28.91 -32.57
N ASN A 6 -11.37 -28.99 -32.44
CA ASN A 6 -10.65 -28.36 -31.34
C ASN A 6 -10.49 -26.88 -31.65
N THR A 7 -11.49 -26.14 -31.16
CA THR A 7 -11.54 -24.70 -30.92
C THR A 7 -10.17 -24.11 -30.58
N GLN A 8 -9.69 -23.22 -31.45
CA GLN A 8 -8.83 -22.11 -31.06
C GLN A 8 -9.51 -21.35 -29.91
N ILE A 9 -8.99 -21.38 -28.67
CA ILE A 9 -8.84 -20.23 -27.74
C ILE A 9 -7.98 -20.71 -26.56
N LEU A 10 -6.65 -20.64 -26.63
CA LEU A 10 -5.78 -20.60 -25.43
C LEU A 10 -4.46 -19.91 -25.80
N SER A 11 -4.53 -18.65 -26.21
CA SER A 11 -3.38 -17.74 -26.22
C SER A 11 -3.75 -16.38 -25.64
N ALA A 12 -4.64 -16.39 -24.64
CA ALA A 12 -4.74 -15.26 -23.73
C ALA A 12 -3.53 -15.35 -22.79
N ASP A 13 -2.46 -14.72 -23.25
CA ASP A 13 -1.36 -14.16 -22.47
C ASP A 13 -1.59 -14.20 -20.94
N GLU A 14 -1.17 -15.28 -20.28
CA GLU A 14 -1.21 -15.44 -18.82
C GLU A 14 -0.28 -14.44 -18.09
N SER A 15 0.50 -13.63 -18.83
CA SER A 15 1.42 -12.65 -18.23
C SER A 15 0.72 -11.36 -17.76
N LEU A 16 -0.54 -11.12 -18.17
CA LEU A 16 -1.29 -9.90 -17.82
C LEU A 16 -1.96 -9.95 -16.44
N LEU A 17 -1.91 -11.08 -15.72
CA LEU A 17 -2.51 -11.21 -14.39
C LEU A 17 -1.53 -10.91 -13.23
N GLN A 18 -0.25 -10.57 -13.50
CA GLN A 18 0.78 -10.42 -12.46
C GLN A 18 1.15 -8.98 -12.07
N ASN A 19 0.38 -7.98 -12.50
CA ASN A 19 0.64 -6.58 -12.15
C ASN A 19 -0.64 -5.82 -11.76
N SER A 20 -1.66 -6.56 -11.31
CA SER A 20 -2.72 -5.99 -10.48
C SER A 20 -2.22 -5.88 -9.04
N SER A 21 -1.26 -4.99 -8.79
CA SER A 21 -1.03 -4.49 -7.43
C SER A 21 -2.20 -3.60 -7.04
N THR A 22 -3.36 -4.23 -6.80
CA THR A 22 -4.38 -3.68 -5.91
C THR A 22 -3.62 -3.32 -4.65
N ILE A 23 -3.64 -2.04 -4.26
CA ILE A 23 -3.20 -1.67 -2.92
C ILE A 23 -4.18 -2.40 -2.01
N GLU A 24 -3.81 -3.57 -1.53
CA GLU A 24 -4.57 -4.25 -0.51
C GLU A 24 -4.44 -3.33 0.71
N LEU A 25 -5.54 -2.66 1.03
CA LEU A 25 -5.63 -1.74 2.16
C LEU A 25 -5.72 -2.65 3.39
N GLU A 26 -4.56 -2.93 4.00
CA GLU A 26 -4.41 -3.99 4.99
C GLU A 26 -4.67 -3.50 6.44
N ALA A 27 -4.62 -2.18 6.69
CA ALA A 27 -4.91 -1.59 7.99
C ALA A 27 -5.22 -0.08 7.92
N SER A 28 -5.59 0.51 9.06
CA SER A 28 -5.76 1.95 9.21
C SER A 28 -4.98 2.51 10.40
N LEU A 29 -4.46 3.72 10.25
CA LEU A 29 -3.86 4.53 11.31
C LEU A 29 -4.81 5.68 11.65
N LYS A 30 -5.15 5.83 12.92
CA LYS A 30 -5.97 6.93 13.42
C LYS A 30 -5.12 7.90 14.23
N ILE A 31 -5.26 9.20 13.97
CA ILE A 31 -4.71 10.24 14.84
C ILE A 31 -5.61 10.35 16.06
N ILE A 32 -5.07 10.04 17.24
CA ILE A 32 -5.80 10.05 18.52
C ILE A 32 -5.69 11.42 19.20
N SER A 33 -4.58 12.14 18.96
CA SER A 33 -4.28 13.43 19.56
C SER A 33 -3.34 14.24 18.67
N GLY A 34 -3.55 15.55 18.58
CA GLY A 34 -2.75 16.46 17.76
C GLY A 34 -3.62 17.53 17.13
N THR A 35 -3.15 18.12 16.04
CA THR A 35 -3.86 19.15 15.26
C THR A 35 -4.93 18.57 14.33
N ASP A 36 -5.08 17.25 14.31
CA ASP A 36 -5.96 16.53 13.39
C ASP A 36 -6.59 15.31 14.11
N SER A 37 -7.68 14.79 13.57
CA SER A 37 -8.41 13.60 14.07
C SER A 37 -8.70 12.57 12.98
N ASN A 38 -7.99 12.67 11.85
CA ASN A 38 -8.19 11.83 10.68
C ASN A 38 -7.74 10.37 10.89
N THR A 39 -8.35 9.49 10.10
CA THR A 39 -7.95 8.08 9.95
C THR A 39 -7.49 7.87 8.52
N TYR A 40 -6.33 7.23 8.35
CA TYR A 40 -5.69 6.98 7.07
C TYR A 40 -5.57 5.49 6.85
N GLN A 41 -5.87 5.05 5.65
CA GLN A 41 -5.58 3.68 5.25
C GLN A 41 -4.09 3.53 4.95
N ILE A 42 -3.50 2.40 5.31
CA ILE A 42 -2.09 2.10 5.07
C ILE A 42 -1.94 0.79 4.30
N GLY A 43 -0.91 0.75 3.47
CA GLY A 43 -0.55 -0.43 2.67
C GLY A 43 0.55 -1.24 3.32
N LYS A 44 1.24 -2.04 2.50
CA LYS A 44 2.41 -2.85 2.91
C LYS A 44 3.62 -2.01 3.28
N GLU A 45 3.77 -0.85 2.66
CA GLU A 45 4.74 0.17 3.02
C GLU A 45 4.04 1.53 3.01
N THR A 46 4.30 2.37 4.01
CA THR A 46 3.75 3.73 4.08
C THR A 46 4.72 4.64 4.81
N ILE A 47 5.16 5.70 4.15
CA ILE A 47 5.98 6.77 4.74
C ILE A 47 5.07 7.86 5.29
N ILE A 48 5.25 8.18 6.57
CA ILE A 48 4.53 9.23 7.28
C ILE A 48 5.47 10.42 7.45
N GLY A 49 4.99 11.62 7.17
CA GLY A 49 5.78 12.84 7.38
C GLY A 49 5.01 14.12 7.13
N ARG A 50 5.68 15.26 7.32
CA ARG A 50 5.07 16.59 7.16
C ARG A 50 4.96 17.07 5.72
N GLY A 51 5.65 16.42 4.79
CA GLY A 51 5.66 16.85 3.40
C GLY A 51 6.20 15.81 2.46
N ASN A 52 6.39 16.21 1.20
CA ASN A 52 6.90 15.34 0.17
C ASN A 52 8.34 14.86 0.49
N PRO A 53 8.70 13.61 0.14
CA PRO A 53 7.89 12.62 -0.57
C PRO A 53 7.23 11.56 0.35
N SER A 54 6.46 11.97 1.36
CA SER A 54 5.70 11.03 2.20
C SER A 54 4.40 10.58 1.54
N ASP A 55 4.00 9.32 1.76
CA ASP A 55 2.72 8.76 1.31
C ASP A 55 1.54 9.30 2.13
N LEU A 56 1.76 9.47 3.44
CA LEU A 56 0.80 10.04 4.38
C LEU A 56 1.36 11.35 4.92
N ILE A 57 0.80 12.46 4.42
CA ILE A 57 1.20 13.81 4.83
C ILE A 57 0.35 14.29 6.00
N ILE A 58 1.00 14.54 7.14
CA ILE A 58 0.39 15.20 8.31
C ILE A 58 1.09 16.54 8.50
N SER A 59 0.41 17.63 8.16
CA SER A 59 0.96 19.00 8.18
C SER A 59 1.13 19.57 9.61
N ALA A 60 1.97 18.93 10.43
CA ALA A 60 2.22 19.32 11.83
C ALA A 60 3.71 19.65 12.07
N PRO A 61 4.09 20.86 12.54
CA PRO A 61 5.49 21.31 12.62
C PRO A 61 6.46 20.40 13.37
N SER A 62 5.97 19.57 14.30
CA SER A 62 6.76 18.61 15.07
C SER A 62 7.23 17.40 14.27
N LEU A 63 6.69 17.18 13.06
CA LEU A 63 7.06 16.06 12.20
C LEU A 63 8.15 16.44 11.19
N SER A 64 9.08 15.52 11.00
CA SER A 64 10.09 15.56 9.94
C SER A 64 9.43 15.40 8.56
N LYS A 65 10.15 15.77 7.49
CA LYS A 65 9.62 15.62 6.11
C LYS A 65 9.25 14.17 5.81
N GLN A 66 10.07 13.23 6.29
CA GLN A 66 9.82 11.80 6.36
C GLN A 66 10.16 11.39 7.79
N HIS A 67 9.14 11.15 8.61
CA HIS A 67 9.32 11.00 10.06
C HIS A 67 9.35 9.53 10.47
N ALA A 68 8.43 8.73 9.92
CA ALA A 68 8.37 7.31 10.21
C ALA A 68 7.98 6.51 8.97
N LYS A 69 8.35 5.23 8.95
CA LYS A 69 7.92 4.26 7.96
C LYS A 69 7.19 3.11 8.63
N VAL A 70 6.02 2.79 8.10
CA VAL A 70 5.27 1.59 8.47
C VAL A 70 5.51 0.53 7.41
N THR A 71 5.84 -0.69 7.83
CA THR A 71 6.01 -1.85 6.94
C THR A 71 5.22 -3.05 7.44
N LEU A 72 4.65 -3.82 6.52
CA LEU A 72 4.00 -5.11 6.79
C LEU A 72 4.96 -6.23 6.40
N ASN A 73 5.41 -7.03 7.38
CA ASN A 73 6.27 -8.19 7.15
C ASN A 73 5.69 -9.41 7.89
N ASN A 74 5.50 -10.51 7.17
CA ASN A 74 4.95 -11.76 7.71
C ASN A 74 3.64 -11.57 8.51
N GLY A 75 2.73 -10.72 8.00
CA GLY A 75 1.44 -10.43 8.62
C GLY A 75 1.51 -9.53 9.86
N GLN A 76 2.68 -8.97 10.18
CA GLN A 76 2.88 -8.06 11.29
C GLN A 76 3.37 -6.69 10.82
N TYR A 77 2.81 -5.64 11.42
CA TYR A 77 3.22 -4.27 11.16
C TYR A 77 4.38 -3.84 12.05
N PHE A 78 5.34 -3.16 11.45
CA PHE A 78 6.49 -2.55 12.10
C PHE A 78 6.50 -1.05 11.81
N ILE A 79 6.89 -0.26 12.81
CA ILE A 79 7.10 1.18 12.66
C ILE A 79 8.58 1.46 12.88
N THR A 80 9.20 2.13 11.92
CA THR A 80 10.61 2.53 11.96
C THR A 80 10.68 4.06 11.96
N ASP A 81 11.37 4.62 12.95
CA ASP A 81 11.71 6.05 12.97
C ASP A 81 12.75 6.38 11.88
N LEU A 82 12.60 7.53 11.23
CA LEU A 82 13.48 7.99 10.14
C LEU A 82 14.28 9.26 10.45
N GLY A 83 14.03 9.91 11.60
CA GLY A 83 14.62 11.20 11.99
C GLY A 83 13.71 12.39 11.74
#